data_AF-A0A0D2EZ85-F1
#
_entry.id   AF-A0A0D2EZ85-F1
#
_cell.length_a   1.000
_cell.length_b   1.000
_cell.length_c   1.000
_cell.angle_alpha   90.00
_cell.angle_beta   90.00
_cell.angle_gamma   90.00
#
_symmetry.space_group_name_H-M   'P 1'
#
loop_
_entity.id
_entity.type
_entity.pdbx_description
1 polymer ?
#
loop_
_entity_poly.entity_id
_entity_poly.type
_entity_poly.pdbx_seq_one_letter_code
_entity_poly.pdbx_strand_id
1 'polypeptide(L)'
;MKTIPICLAALLAAPTMAQVQPVGVTQPIVEACGGFSSSVVCVNKYAAVLPYHFNRSITSLQADYDFRNTTVSSAPTFSLLKQANFVVFDRQRGLDYLGGSPRWDFMFPIGDSVHEAPVYVPKLNLLYMSQLPPVNASPDGYLSQLVVNLNISPPTLSEYLPDPPIFAPNGGVYHNGLIYWASSGGFDNINGTEQRISIHTVDPMTNKSRVILNNYFGYYFNNMDDVTVYPPSGDLFFTDPDYPWFNGRVDTAPQLPTATYRFNPTTGAVFLVDDTIEQPNGIAFSPDGKTLYITETGALTGSIDPAVGPGTKHYNTTGRRSIYAFDVANNGTRISNKRAFYLAQDYIPDGLKVSREGLVLTASGHGLDVIDDMGQLLIRVQVNHTVSNFAFTGPDLKSLWLMGNKGISRVQWNITGQVSK
;
A
#
# COMPACT_ATOMS: atom_id res chain seq x y z
N MET A 1 75.99 5.30 7.12
CA MET A 1 75.50 6.04 5.94
C MET A 1 74.77 5.06 5.03
N LYS A 2 73.44 5.07 5.04
CA LYS A 2 72.60 4.34 4.08
C LYS A 2 71.66 5.37 3.46
N THR A 3 71.81 5.58 2.17
CA THR A 3 71.00 6.45 1.33
C THR A 3 69.65 5.80 1.08
N ILE A 4 68.56 6.49 1.42
CA ILE A 4 67.19 6.11 1.07
C ILE A 4 66.81 6.96 -0.16
N PRO A 5 66.36 6.36 -1.29
CA PRO A 5 65.95 7.14 -2.44
C PRO A 5 64.54 7.69 -2.19
N ILE A 6 64.38 9.00 -2.38
CA ILE A 6 63.07 9.65 -2.41
C ILE A 6 62.44 9.29 -3.76
N CYS A 7 61.47 8.38 -3.75
CA CYS A 7 60.62 8.11 -4.90
C CYS A 7 59.56 9.22 -4.98
N LEU A 8 59.77 10.17 -5.90
CA LEU A 8 58.78 11.19 -6.21
C LEU A 8 57.66 10.54 -7.04
N ALA A 9 56.61 10.04 -6.37
CA ALA A 9 55.41 9.61 -7.06
C ALA A 9 54.67 10.85 -7.58
N ALA A 10 54.84 11.14 -8.87
CA ALA A 10 54.01 12.11 -9.55
C ALA A 10 52.58 11.56 -9.59
N LEU A 11 51.70 12.08 -8.74
CA LEU A 11 50.26 11.93 -8.89
C LEU A 11 49.85 12.65 -10.18
N LEU A 12 49.77 11.91 -11.27
CA LEU A 12 49.01 12.31 -12.45
C LEU A 12 47.54 12.34 -12.03
N ALA A 13 47.06 13.50 -11.61
CA ALA A 13 45.63 13.76 -11.53
C ALA A 13 45.09 13.63 -12.96
N ALA A 14 44.45 12.49 -13.26
CA ALA A 14 43.71 12.34 -14.50
C ALA A 14 42.70 13.51 -14.57
N PRO A 15 42.65 14.27 -15.67
CA PRO A 15 41.66 15.32 -15.80
C PRO A 15 40.29 14.67 -15.65
N THR A 16 39.54 15.09 -14.63
CA THR A 16 38.12 14.77 -14.53
C THR A 16 37.49 15.32 -15.80
N MET A 17 37.14 14.45 -16.74
CA MET A 17 36.35 14.89 -17.89
C MET A 17 35.08 15.49 -17.33
N ALA A 18 34.91 16.81 -17.49
CA ALA A 18 33.67 17.46 -17.14
C ALA A 18 32.56 16.74 -17.91
N GLN A 19 31.65 16.09 -17.17
CA GLN A 19 30.59 15.33 -17.81
C GLN A 19 29.71 16.30 -18.60
N VAL A 20 29.59 16.07 -19.91
CA VAL A 20 28.74 16.86 -20.79
C VAL A 20 27.30 16.72 -20.29
N GLN A 21 26.68 17.87 -19.99
CA GLN A 21 25.30 17.90 -19.50
C GLN A 21 24.32 17.47 -20.60
N PRO A 22 23.26 16.73 -20.26
CA PRO A 22 22.27 16.34 -21.24
C PRO A 22 21.51 17.56 -21.78
N VAL A 23 21.21 17.55 -23.09
CA VAL A 23 20.34 18.54 -23.71
C VAL A 23 18.88 18.21 -23.40
N GLY A 24 18.03 19.22 -23.22
CA GLY A 24 16.58 19.04 -22.98
C GLY A 24 16.16 19.05 -21.51
N VAL A 25 17.09 19.29 -20.58
CA VAL A 25 16.76 19.56 -19.17
C VAL A 25 15.78 20.73 -19.10
N THR A 26 14.66 20.53 -18.42
CA THR A 26 13.68 21.60 -18.17
C THR A 26 14.04 22.31 -16.86
N GLN A 27 14.10 23.64 -16.88
CA GLN A 27 14.41 24.45 -15.69
C GLN A 27 13.28 25.46 -15.43
N PRO A 28 12.76 25.56 -14.19
CA PRO A 28 13.11 24.71 -13.04
C PRO A 28 12.60 23.26 -13.23
N ILE A 29 13.32 22.28 -12.67
CA ILE A 29 12.89 20.87 -12.70
C ILE A 29 11.69 20.67 -11.75
N VAL A 30 11.82 21.21 -10.54
CA VAL A 30 10.77 21.24 -9.52
C VAL A 30 10.51 22.70 -9.16
N GLU A 31 9.26 23.07 -8.98
CA GLU A 31 8.86 24.41 -8.54
C GLU A 31 7.63 24.35 -7.64
N ALA A 32 7.38 25.41 -6.85
CA ALA A 32 6.13 25.55 -6.12
C ALA A 32 4.95 25.60 -7.10
N CYS A 33 3.80 25.01 -6.72
CA CYS A 33 2.69 24.85 -7.64
C CYS A 33 1.35 25.31 -7.06
N GLY A 34 0.45 25.78 -7.93
CA GLY A 34 -0.95 26.08 -7.59
C GLY A 34 -1.18 27.27 -6.66
N GLY A 35 -0.15 28.09 -6.40
CA GLY A 35 -0.26 29.21 -5.44
C GLY A 35 -0.40 28.77 -3.98
N PHE A 36 -0.20 27.49 -3.70
CA PHE A 36 -0.15 26.96 -2.34
C PHE A 36 1.19 27.35 -1.68
N SER A 37 1.28 27.16 -0.36
CA SER A 37 2.57 27.19 0.34
C SER A 37 3.55 26.18 -0.30
N SER A 38 4.80 26.13 0.18
CA SER A 38 5.81 25.15 -0.27
C SER A 38 5.41 23.66 -0.06
N SER A 39 4.22 23.39 0.48
CA SER A 39 3.64 22.06 0.64
C SER A 39 3.24 21.39 -0.69
N VAL A 40 3.01 22.15 -1.76
CA VAL A 40 2.68 21.62 -3.09
C VAL A 40 3.73 22.03 -4.12
N VAL A 41 4.30 21.04 -4.81
CA VAL A 41 5.30 21.25 -5.85
C VAL A 41 4.91 20.55 -7.14
N CYS A 42 5.32 21.11 -8.27
CA CYS A 42 5.16 20.51 -9.59
C CYS A 42 6.51 20.03 -10.12
N VAL A 43 6.53 18.83 -10.68
CA VAL A 43 7.70 18.23 -11.34
C VAL A 43 7.53 18.38 -12.84
N ASN A 44 8.29 19.30 -13.44
CA ASN A 44 8.17 19.60 -14.85
C ASN A 44 8.68 18.44 -15.71
N LYS A 45 7.86 18.04 -16.70
CA LYS A 45 8.12 16.92 -17.61
C LYS A 45 8.60 15.67 -16.88
N TYR A 46 8.01 15.35 -15.73
CA TYR A 46 8.33 14.16 -14.93
C TYR A 46 9.80 14.04 -14.51
N ALA A 47 10.57 15.14 -14.56
CA ALA A 47 12.02 15.12 -14.41
C ALA A 47 12.70 14.10 -15.36
N ALA A 48 12.13 13.87 -16.55
CA ALA A 48 12.58 12.85 -17.49
C ALA A 48 14.04 13.06 -17.95
N VAL A 49 14.52 14.31 -17.92
CA VAL A 49 15.91 14.66 -18.20
C VAL A 49 16.48 15.43 -17.02
N LEU A 50 17.28 14.76 -16.20
CA LEU A 50 18.03 15.36 -15.09
C LEU A 50 19.45 15.75 -15.55
N PRO A 51 19.99 16.89 -15.10
CA PRO A 51 21.38 17.22 -15.33
C PRO A 51 22.30 16.28 -14.54
N TYR A 52 23.47 15.99 -15.08
CA TYR A 52 24.47 15.18 -14.39
C TYR A 52 25.24 16.02 -13.35
N HIS A 53 25.71 15.44 -12.26
CA HIS A 53 25.42 14.09 -11.78
C HIS A 53 24.10 14.09 -10.98
N PHE A 54 23.35 12.99 -11.10
CA PHE A 54 22.25 12.70 -10.18
C PHE A 54 22.40 11.29 -9.62
N ASN A 55 21.89 11.07 -8.41
CA ASN A 55 21.93 9.76 -7.77
C ASN A 55 20.77 9.59 -6.79
N ARG A 56 20.22 8.38 -6.69
CA ARG A 56 19.37 7.96 -5.58
C ARG A 56 19.93 6.65 -5.03
N SER A 57 20.07 6.57 -3.72
CA SER A 57 20.46 5.32 -3.06
C SER A 57 19.43 4.22 -3.28
N ILE A 58 19.88 2.98 -3.20
CA ILE A 58 19.05 1.79 -3.42
C ILE A 58 18.33 1.43 -2.13
N THR A 59 17.01 1.22 -2.23
CA THR A 59 16.18 0.76 -1.11
C THR A 59 16.50 -0.68 -0.70
N SER A 60 16.50 -0.94 0.59
CA SER A 60 16.64 -2.25 1.23
C SER A 60 15.65 -2.40 2.39
N LEU A 61 15.66 -3.55 3.07
CA LEU A 61 14.87 -3.75 4.30
C LEU A 61 15.26 -2.80 5.44
N GLN A 62 16.47 -2.23 5.42
CA GLN A 62 16.98 -1.37 6.48
C GLN A 62 16.87 0.12 6.16
N ALA A 63 16.71 0.48 4.88
CA ALA A 63 16.67 1.85 4.43
C ALA A 63 15.75 2.00 3.23
N ASP A 64 14.73 2.85 3.35
CA ASP A 64 13.84 3.23 2.26
C ASP A 64 14.26 4.60 1.69
N TYR A 65 14.51 4.64 0.38
CA TYR A 65 14.83 5.85 -0.36
C TYR A 65 13.78 6.10 -1.44
N ASP A 66 13.21 7.29 -1.43
CA ASP A 66 12.15 7.69 -2.36
C ASP A 66 12.62 8.83 -3.31
N PHE A 67 11.72 9.29 -4.18
CA PHE A 67 12.00 10.36 -5.14
C PHE A 67 12.68 11.60 -4.53
N ARG A 68 12.28 11.98 -3.31
CA ARG A 68 12.78 13.17 -2.59
C ARG A 68 14.20 12.99 -2.07
N ASN A 69 14.72 11.76 -2.04
CA ASN A 69 16.11 11.45 -1.69
C ASN A 69 17.07 11.55 -2.88
N THR A 70 16.59 11.79 -4.10
CA THR A 70 17.46 11.95 -5.27
C THR A 70 18.31 13.22 -5.12
N THR A 71 19.62 13.09 -5.25
CA THR A 71 20.55 14.21 -5.31
C THR A 71 20.70 14.66 -6.76
N VAL A 72 20.60 15.97 -7.01
CA VAL A 72 20.81 16.58 -8.32
C VAL A 72 21.61 17.88 -8.10
N SER A 73 22.94 17.77 -8.12
CA SER A 73 23.83 18.84 -7.62
C SER A 73 23.67 20.17 -8.36
N SER A 74 23.34 20.13 -9.65
CA SER A 74 23.18 21.30 -10.53
C SER A 74 21.74 21.83 -10.61
N ALA A 75 20.80 21.27 -9.85
CA ALA A 75 19.39 21.69 -9.83
C ALA A 75 18.91 21.95 -8.39
N PRO A 76 19.20 23.12 -7.81
CA PRO A 76 18.88 23.41 -6.40
C PRO A 76 17.38 23.33 -6.08
N THR A 77 16.51 23.61 -7.04
CA THR A 77 15.05 23.55 -6.84
C THR A 77 14.54 22.12 -6.61
N PHE A 78 15.31 21.09 -6.95
CA PHE A 78 14.98 19.69 -6.65
C PHE A 78 14.81 19.45 -5.14
N SER A 79 15.50 20.24 -4.30
CA SER A 79 15.38 20.17 -2.83
C SER A 79 13.99 20.50 -2.29
N LEU A 80 13.14 21.17 -3.07
CA LEU A 80 11.76 21.47 -2.69
C LEU A 80 10.94 20.20 -2.40
N LEU A 81 11.26 19.08 -3.05
CA LEU A 81 10.61 17.79 -2.80
C LEU A 81 10.72 17.34 -1.33
N LYS A 82 11.77 17.73 -0.62
CA LYS A 82 12.00 17.28 0.77
C LYS A 82 10.94 17.79 1.76
N GLN A 83 10.33 18.93 1.45
CA GLN A 83 9.36 19.59 2.33
C GLN A 83 7.92 19.53 1.79
N ALA A 84 7.75 19.06 0.55
CA ALA A 84 6.44 18.96 -0.07
C ALA A 84 5.63 17.80 0.53
N ASN A 85 4.34 18.03 0.76
CA ASN A 85 3.36 16.97 1.04
C ASN A 85 2.70 16.48 -0.23
N PHE A 86 2.62 17.32 -1.27
CA PHE A 86 2.00 16.97 -2.54
C PHE A 86 2.97 17.25 -3.68
N VAL A 87 3.26 16.22 -4.46
CA VAL A 87 4.09 16.29 -5.65
C VAL A 87 3.21 16.03 -6.87
N VAL A 88 3.09 17.03 -7.73
CA VAL A 88 2.21 17.01 -8.90
C VAL A 88 3.04 16.81 -10.16
N PHE A 89 2.71 15.79 -10.95
CA PHE A 89 3.39 15.47 -12.20
C PHE A 89 2.62 15.92 -13.44
N ASP A 90 1.29 15.87 -13.38
CA ASP A 90 0.40 16.52 -14.36
C ASP A 90 -0.19 17.78 -13.72
N ARG A 91 0.29 18.96 -14.12
CA ARG A 91 -0.08 20.23 -13.49
C ARG A 91 -1.57 20.48 -13.53
N GLN A 92 -2.21 20.35 -14.69
CA GLN A 92 -3.61 20.72 -14.84
C GLN A 92 -4.49 19.76 -14.04
N ARG A 93 -4.40 18.46 -14.34
CA ARG A 93 -5.23 17.45 -13.69
C ARG A 93 -4.93 17.33 -12.20
N GLY A 94 -3.65 17.37 -11.84
CA GLY A 94 -3.23 17.25 -10.45
C GLY A 94 -3.74 18.39 -9.57
N LEU A 95 -3.70 19.64 -10.05
CA LEU A 95 -4.25 20.78 -9.30
C LEU A 95 -5.79 20.71 -9.18
N ASP A 96 -6.48 20.26 -10.23
CA ASP A 96 -7.94 20.08 -10.20
C ASP A 96 -8.36 19.03 -9.15
N TYR A 97 -7.60 17.94 -9.02
CA TYR A 97 -7.83 16.89 -8.03
C TYR A 97 -7.35 17.24 -6.61
N LEU A 98 -6.35 18.10 -6.45
CA LEU A 98 -5.99 18.65 -5.14
C LEU A 98 -7.05 19.64 -4.63
N GLY A 99 -7.69 20.39 -5.53
CA GLY A 99 -8.64 21.44 -5.19
C GLY A 99 -8.00 22.67 -4.56
N GLY A 100 -8.80 23.56 -3.99
CA GLY A 100 -8.34 24.88 -3.52
C GLY A 100 -7.65 24.91 -2.15
N SER A 101 -7.62 23.81 -1.40
CA SER A 101 -7.03 23.76 -0.05
C SER A 101 -6.57 22.35 0.32
N PRO A 102 -5.65 21.74 -0.45
CA PRO A 102 -5.13 20.42 -0.13
C PRO A 102 -4.37 20.46 1.20
N ARG A 103 -4.57 19.45 2.05
CA ARG A 103 -3.96 19.39 3.38
C ARG A 103 -3.59 17.96 3.74
N TRP A 104 -2.44 17.80 4.38
CA TRP A 104 -2.03 16.58 5.05
C TRP A 104 -1.86 16.84 6.55
N ASP A 105 -2.43 15.97 7.37
CA ASP A 105 -2.39 16.02 8.82
C ASP A 105 -1.85 14.72 9.39
N PHE A 106 -0.80 14.78 10.18
CA PHE A 106 -0.45 13.67 11.06
C PHE A 106 -1.44 13.62 12.23
N MET A 107 -2.16 12.52 12.38
CA MET A 107 -3.28 12.43 13.33
C MET A 107 -2.89 11.69 14.60
N PHE A 108 -2.30 10.50 14.47
CA PHE A 108 -1.98 9.65 15.61
C PHE A 108 -0.60 9.00 15.46
N PRO A 109 0.28 9.11 16.47
CA PRO A 109 1.44 8.23 16.56
C PRO A 109 0.97 6.84 17.02
N ILE A 110 1.46 5.81 16.36
CA ILE A 110 1.17 4.41 16.64
C ILE A 110 2.47 3.62 16.64
N GLY A 111 2.45 2.40 17.17
CA GLY A 111 3.65 1.57 17.30
C GLY A 111 4.23 1.06 15.98
N ASP A 112 5.22 0.17 16.09
CA ASP A 112 5.85 -0.49 14.93
C ASP A 112 5.01 -1.63 14.34
N SER A 113 3.81 -1.89 14.88
CA SER A 113 2.82 -2.79 14.29
C SER A 113 2.52 -2.39 12.85
N VAL A 114 2.21 -3.37 12.00
CA VAL A 114 1.66 -3.09 10.67
C VAL A 114 0.17 -2.79 10.86
N HIS A 115 -0.28 -1.66 10.33
CA HIS A 115 -1.66 -1.22 10.46
C HIS A 115 -2.33 -1.26 9.10
N GLU A 116 -3.40 -2.04 9.03
CA GLU A 116 -3.96 -2.55 7.78
C GLU A 116 -5.49 -2.63 7.86
N ALA A 117 -6.12 -3.25 6.87
CA ALA A 117 -7.55 -3.55 6.83
C ALA A 117 -8.50 -2.36 7.14
N PRO A 118 -8.23 -1.14 6.63
CA PRO A 118 -9.03 0.01 7.00
C PRO A 118 -10.43 -0.07 6.39
N VAL A 119 -11.45 -0.04 7.24
CA VAL A 119 -12.86 -0.10 6.83
C VAL A 119 -13.65 1.02 7.49
N TYR A 120 -14.13 1.95 6.66
CA TYR A 120 -15.04 3.00 7.09
C TYR A 120 -16.48 2.47 7.13
N VAL A 121 -17.17 2.70 8.25
CA VAL A 121 -18.60 2.38 8.43
C VAL A 121 -19.38 3.69 8.46
N PRO A 122 -20.02 4.12 7.34
CA PRO A 122 -20.65 5.43 7.24
C PRO A 122 -21.75 5.67 8.27
N LYS A 123 -22.55 4.64 8.56
CA LYS A 123 -23.69 4.73 9.50
C LYS A 123 -23.24 5.07 10.93
N LEU A 124 -22.07 4.61 11.34
CA LEU A 124 -21.50 4.88 12.66
C LEU A 124 -20.51 6.03 12.63
N ASN A 125 -20.06 6.42 11.43
CA ASN A 125 -18.98 7.36 11.21
C ASN A 125 -17.73 6.96 12.00
N LEU A 126 -17.38 5.67 11.91
CA LEU A 126 -16.21 5.06 12.53
C LEU A 126 -15.31 4.45 11.45
N LEU A 127 -14.00 4.61 11.60
CA LEU A 127 -13.01 3.98 10.75
C LEU A 127 -12.28 2.91 11.56
N TYR A 128 -12.50 1.64 11.22
CA TYR A 128 -11.82 0.51 11.83
C TYR A 128 -10.53 0.20 11.07
N MET A 129 -9.52 -0.31 11.75
CA MET A 129 -8.28 -0.80 11.14
C MET A 129 -7.60 -1.79 12.08
N SER A 130 -6.69 -2.59 11.56
CA SER A 130 -6.04 -3.64 12.33
C SER A 130 -4.70 -3.22 12.95
N GLN A 131 -4.22 -4.06 13.85
CA GLN A 131 -2.86 -4.02 14.38
C GLN A 131 -2.23 -5.40 14.27
N LEU A 132 -1.37 -5.61 13.28
CA LEU A 132 -0.63 -6.85 13.14
C LEU A 132 0.63 -6.83 14.01
N PRO A 133 0.94 -7.93 14.71
CA PRO A 133 2.12 -8.00 15.55
C PRO A 133 3.40 -7.69 14.73
N PRO A 134 4.35 -6.93 15.28
CA PRO A 134 5.69 -6.84 14.71
C PRO A 134 6.33 -8.22 14.55
N VAL A 135 7.31 -8.33 13.66
CA VAL A 135 8.08 -9.57 13.50
C VAL A 135 8.69 -9.97 14.85
N ASN A 136 8.57 -11.25 15.21
CA ASN A 136 9.02 -11.84 16.48
C ASN A 136 8.27 -11.37 17.75
N ALA A 137 7.18 -10.60 17.63
CA ALA A 137 6.33 -10.28 18.79
C ALA A 137 5.41 -11.47 19.13
N SER A 138 5.08 -11.63 20.42
CA SER A 138 4.04 -12.57 20.83
C SER A 138 2.66 -12.16 20.26
N PRO A 139 1.83 -13.10 19.78
CA PRO A 139 0.51 -12.80 19.27
C PRO A 139 -0.51 -12.38 20.34
N ASP A 140 -0.28 -12.70 21.62
CA ASP A 140 -1.26 -12.58 22.72
C ASP A 140 -1.72 -11.13 23.02
N GLY A 141 -1.06 -10.12 22.45
CA GLY A 141 -1.41 -8.70 22.61
C GLY A 141 -2.13 -8.05 21.41
N TYR A 142 -2.43 -8.81 20.35
CA TYR A 142 -2.84 -8.25 19.05
C TYR A 142 -4.23 -8.71 18.57
N LEU A 143 -5.08 -9.17 19.49
CA LEU A 143 -6.49 -9.44 19.21
C LEU A 143 -7.32 -8.15 19.13
N SER A 144 -6.95 -7.12 19.89
CA SER A 144 -7.55 -5.78 19.80
C SER A 144 -7.14 -5.09 18.50
N GLN A 145 -8.13 -4.67 17.74
CA GLN A 145 -7.99 -3.81 16.57
C GLN A 145 -8.14 -2.34 17.00
N LEU A 146 -8.07 -1.40 16.06
CA LEU A 146 -8.25 0.02 16.34
C LEU A 146 -9.49 0.57 15.66
N VAL A 147 -10.06 1.60 16.27
CA VAL A 147 -11.14 2.39 15.70
C VAL A 147 -10.88 3.87 15.90
N VAL A 148 -10.99 4.63 14.82
CA VAL A 148 -11.01 6.09 14.85
C VAL A 148 -12.46 6.55 14.92
N ASN A 149 -12.78 7.30 15.96
CA ASN A 149 -14.09 7.93 16.11
C ASN A 149 -14.10 9.31 15.44
N LEU A 150 -14.83 9.41 14.32
CA LEU A 150 -14.93 10.62 13.51
C LEU A 150 -16.12 11.52 13.92
N ASN A 151 -16.87 11.14 14.96
CA ASN A 151 -18.00 11.93 15.47
C ASN A 151 -17.58 13.08 16.41
N ILE A 152 -16.29 13.17 16.74
CA ILE A 152 -15.73 14.17 17.63
C ILE A 152 -14.55 14.88 16.98
N SER A 153 -14.30 16.12 17.40
CA SER A 153 -13.23 16.96 16.87
C SER A 153 -12.36 17.51 18.02
N PRO A 154 -11.06 17.18 18.07
CA PRO A 154 -10.35 16.27 17.16
C PRO A 154 -10.84 14.81 17.28
N PRO A 155 -10.72 13.99 16.20
CA PRO A 155 -11.02 12.56 16.27
C PRO A 155 -10.19 11.84 17.34
N THR A 156 -10.72 10.75 17.90
CA THR A 156 -9.99 9.91 18.85
C THR A 156 -9.71 8.53 18.30
N LEU A 157 -8.65 7.89 18.80
CA LEU A 157 -8.28 6.51 18.52
C LEU A 157 -8.51 5.67 19.78
N SER A 158 -9.13 4.50 19.64
CA SER A 158 -9.32 3.54 20.74
C SER A 158 -9.22 2.10 20.24
N GLU A 159 -9.04 1.16 21.16
CA GLU A 159 -9.11 -0.27 20.83
C GLU A 159 -10.53 -0.73 20.52
N TYR A 160 -10.65 -1.75 19.69
CA TYR A 160 -11.87 -2.44 19.31
C TYR A 160 -11.61 -3.94 19.26
N LEU A 161 -12.35 -4.72 20.05
CA LEU A 161 -12.24 -6.17 20.08
C LEU A 161 -13.52 -6.80 19.51
N PRO A 162 -13.48 -7.39 18.30
CA PRO A 162 -14.59 -8.17 17.76
C PRO A 162 -14.95 -9.35 18.65
N ASP A 163 -16.21 -9.82 18.59
CA ASP A 163 -16.67 -10.99 19.34
C ASP A 163 -17.32 -12.05 18.42
N PRO A 164 -16.68 -13.21 18.17
CA PRO A 164 -15.36 -13.61 18.67
C PRO A 164 -14.20 -12.73 18.15
N PRO A 165 -13.05 -12.72 18.84
CA PRO A 165 -11.85 -12.01 18.39
C PRO A 165 -11.35 -12.49 17.03
N ILE A 166 -10.76 -11.58 16.26
CA ILE A 166 -10.11 -11.86 14.98
C ILE A 166 -8.65 -11.45 15.11
N PHE A 167 -7.74 -12.41 14.90
CA PHE A 167 -6.31 -12.13 14.86
C PHE A 167 -5.88 -11.61 13.49
N ALA A 168 -5.04 -10.58 13.48
CA ALA A 168 -4.37 -10.05 12.29
C ALA A 168 -5.27 -9.83 11.05
N PRO A 169 -6.42 -9.11 11.13
CA PRO A 169 -7.10 -8.66 9.92
C PRO A 169 -6.12 -7.86 9.06
N ASN A 170 -6.04 -8.11 7.76
CA ASN A 170 -5.07 -7.47 6.87
C ASN A 170 -5.75 -6.69 5.74
N GLY A 171 -6.85 -7.21 5.22
CA GLY A 171 -7.64 -6.58 4.19
C GLY A 171 -9.04 -6.33 4.65
N GLY A 172 -9.70 -5.33 4.08
CA GLY A 172 -11.07 -5.05 4.47
C GLY A 172 -11.92 -4.27 3.48
N VAL A 173 -13.22 -4.59 3.49
CA VAL A 173 -14.24 -3.87 2.73
C VAL A 173 -15.56 -3.82 3.49
N TYR A 174 -16.25 -2.67 3.44
CA TYR A 174 -17.61 -2.54 3.96
C TYR A 174 -18.62 -2.84 2.85
N HIS A 175 -19.58 -3.72 3.10
CA HIS A 175 -20.64 -4.04 2.16
C HIS A 175 -21.88 -4.57 2.89
N ASN A 176 -23.08 -4.16 2.46
CA ASN A 176 -24.37 -4.61 3.01
C ASN A 176 -24.46 -4.61 4.55
N GLY A 177 -23.97 -3.54 5.18
CA GLY A 177 -24.06 -3.38 6.64
C GLY A 177 -22.94 -4.05 7.43
N LEU A 178 -22.10 -4.87 6.80
CA LEU A 178 -21.06 -5.67 7.44
C LEU A 178 -19.67 -5.20 7.01
N ILE A 179 -18.72 -5.33 7.93
CA ILE A 179 -17.29 -5.31 7.63
C ILE A 179 -16.92 -6.73 7.17
N TYR A 180 -16.27 -6.86 6.03
CA TYR A 180 -15.59 -8.08 5.62
C TYR A 180 -14.11 -7.86 5.86
N TRP A 181 -13.50 -8.74 6.65
CA TRP A 181 -12.07 -8.71 6.93
C TRP A 181 -11.42 -10.02 6.51
N ALA A 182 -10.35 -9.91 5.76
CA ALA A 182 -9.44 -11.01 5.44
C ALA A 182 -8.31 -11.01 6.49
N SER A 183 -7.84 -12.19 6.94
CA SER A 183 -6.80 -12.29 7.99
C SER A 183 -5.49 -12.91 7.52
N SER A 184 -4.38 -12.39 8.06
CA SER A 184 -2.99 -12.64 7.63
C SER A 184 -2.15 -13.34 8.71
N GLY A 185 -2.77 -14.21 9.49
CA GLY A 185 -2.03 -14.94 10.51
C GLY A 185 -2.90 -15.92 11.27
N GLY A 186 -2.24 -16.79 12.03
CA GLY A 186 -2.94 -17.79 12.82
C GLY A 186 -1.99 -18.69 13.61
N PHE A 187 -2.43 -19.05 14.81
CA PHE A 187 -1.73 -19.96 15.69
C PHE A 187 -2.73 -20.93 16.33
N ASP A 188 -2.27 -22.11 16.71
CA ASP A 188 -3.06 -23.10 17.48
C ASP A 188 -3.66 -22.50 18.75
N ASN A 189 -2.99 -21.52 19.33
CA ASN A 189 -3.41 -20.87 20.56
C ASN A 189 -2.96 -19.41 20.64
N ILE A 190 -3.93 -18.50 20.65
CA ILE A 190 -3.77 -17.09 21.02
C ILE A 190 -4.78 -16.83 22.14
N ASN A 191 -4.29 -16.56 23.35
CA ASN A 191 -5.13 -16.37 24.55
C ASN A 191 -6.22 -17.45 24.78
N GLY A 192 -5.91 -18.72 24.53
CA GLY A 192 -6.82 -19.85 24.73
C GLY A 192 -7.75 -20.13 23.54
N THR A 193 -7.58 -19.45 22.41
CA THR A 193 -8.38 -19.65 21.19
C THR A 193 -7.50 -19.98 20.00
N GLU A 194 -7.90 -20.98 19.21
CA GLU A 194 -7.29 -21.22 17.92
C GLU A 194 -7.68 -20.10 16.95
N GLN A 195 -6.70 -19.58 16.20
CA GLN A 195 -6.89 -18.53 15.21
C GLN A 195 -6.26 -18.99 13.89
N ARG A 196 -7.00 -18.87 12.78
CA ARG A 196 -6.57 -19.32 11.45
C ARG A 196 -6.94 -18.29 10.40
N ILE A 197 -6.14 -18.24 9.34
CA ILE A 197 -6.38 -17.40 8.16
C ILE A 197 -7.79 -17.67 7.62
N SER A 198 -8.59 -16.61 7.49
CA SER A 198 -10.00 -16.68 7.15
C SER A 198 -10.53 -15.36 6.61
N ILE A 199 -11.66 -15.41 5.89
CA ILE A 199 -12.53 -14.26 5.70
C ILE A 199 -13.56 -14.25 6.82
N HIS A 200 -13.68 -13.12 7.48
CA HIS A 200 -14.63 -12.86 8.55
C HIS A 200 -15.65 -11.81 8.11
N THR A 201 -16.90 -11.94 8.55
CA THR A 201 -17.79 -10.77 8.64
C THR A 201 -17.79 -10.26 10.07
N VAL A 202 -17.87 -8.95 10.26
CA VAL A 202 -18.17 -8.31 11.54
C VAL A 202 -19.38 -7.40 11.36
N ASP A 203 -20.40 -7.60 12.19
CA ASP A 203 -21.52 -6.65 12.31
C ASP A 203 -21.11 -5.53 13.27
N PRO A 204 -20.87 -4.31 12.77
CA PRO A 204 -20.39 -3.21 13.61
C PRO A 204 -21.47 -2.69 14.58
N MET A 205 -22.74 -3.08 14.43
CA MET A 205 -23.82 -2.72 15.34
C MET A 205 -23.89 -3.64 16.56
N THR A 206 -23.60 -4.93 16.37
CA THR A 206 -23.70 -5.96 17.42
C THR A 206 -22.34 -6.43 17.93
N ASN A 207 -21.25 -5.99 17.30
CA ASN A 207 -19.87 -6.45 17.50
C ASN A 207 -19.67 -7.95 17.20
N LYS A 208 -20.63 -8.60 16.53
CA LYS A 208 -20.56 -10.04 16.26
C LYS A 208 -19.75 -10.35 15.03
N SER A 209 -18.75 -11.22 15.18
CA SER A 209 -17.95 -11.73 14.07
C SER A 209 -18.31 -13.17 13.70
N ARG A 210 -18.03 -13.56 12.45
CA ARG A 210 -18.19 -14.94 11.97
C ARG A 210 -17.16 -15.25 10.89
N VAL A 211 -16.63 -16.46 10.88
CA VAL A 211 -15.84 -17.00 9.75
C VAL A 211 -16.79 -17.39 8.61
N ILE A 212 -16.47 -17.03 7.38
CA ILE A 212 -17.24 -17.41 6.18
C ILE A 212 -16.43 -18.22 5.14
N LEU A 213 -15.09 -18.18 5.22
CA LEU A 213 -14.17 -18.97 4.40
C LEU A 213 -12.85 -19.14 5.16
N ASN A 214 -12.27 -20.34 5.19
CA ASN A 214 -10.99 -20.58 5.88
C ASN A 214 -10.08 -21.65 5.24
N ASN A 215 -10.51 -22.31 4.15
CA ASN A 215 -9.74 -23.35 3.50
C ASN A 215 -10.08 -23.48 2.02
N TYR A 216 -9.15 -24.09 1.26
CA TYR A 216 -9.33 -24.54 -0.10
C TYR A 216 -9.18 -26.07 -0.15
N PHE A 217 -10.30 -26.80 -0.19
CA PHE A 217 -10.34 -28.27 -0.18
C PHE A 217 -9.52 -28.91 0.96
N GLY A 218 -9.53 -28.31 2.14
CA GLY A 218 -8.81 -28.80 3.32
C GLY A 218 -7.39 -28.25 3.49
N TYR A 219 -6.87 -27.49 2.53
CA TYR A 219 -5.63 -26.71 2.70
C TYR A 219 -5.93 -25.33 3.27
N TYR A 220 -5.09 -24.86 4.18
CA TYR A 220 -5.11 -23.45 4.58
C TYR A 220 -4.68 -22.58 3.40
N PHE A 221 -5.30 -21.40 3.29
CA PHE A 221 -4.72 -20.33 2.48
C PHE A 221 -3.42 -19.85 3.13
N ASN A 222 -2.48 -19.35 2.33
CA ASN A 222 -1.19 -18.87 2.83
C ASN A 222 -1.36 -17.54 3.57
N ASN A 223 -2.27 -16.71 3.07
CA ASN A 223 -2.74 -15.43 3.58
C ASN A 223 -4.11 -15.15 2.96
N MET A 224 -4.98 -14.43 3.66
CA MET A 224 -6.04 -13.71 2.98
C MET A 224 -5.72 -12.25 3.21
N ASP A 225 -5.00 -11.68 2.25
CA ASP A 225 -4.32 -10.40 2.39
C ASP A 225 -5.31 -9.26 2.22
N ASP A 226 -5.56 -8.79 1.00
CA ASP A 226 -6.52 -7.74 0.74
C ASP A 226 -7.81 -8.32 0.12
N VAL A 227 -8.97 -7.71 0.40
CA VAL A 227 -10.28 -8.19 -0.06
C VAL A 227 -11.15 -7.06 -0.58
N THR A 228 -11.84 -7.32 -1.68
CA THR A 228 -12.83 -6.41 -2.27
C THR A 228 -14.11 -7.16 -2.64
N VAL A 229 -15.20 -6.42 -2.84
CA VAL A 229 -16.47 -6.98 -3.29
C VAL A 229 -16.68 -6.61 -4.75
N TYR A 230 -17.10 -7.56 -5.57
CA TYR A 230 -17.62 -7.26 -6.90
C TYR A 230 -19.07 -6.75 -6.79
N PRO A 231 -19.34 -5.44 -6.94
CA PRO A 231 -20.60 -4.85 -6.50
C PRO A 231 -21.86 -5.46 -7.15
N PRO A 232 -21.86 -5.84 -8.45
CA PRO A 232 -23.04 -6.45 -9.06
C PRO A 232 -23.48 -7.80 -8.50
N SER A 233 -22.55 -8.59 -7.96
CA SER A 233 -22.84 -9.97 -7.51
C SER A 233 -22.74 -10.18 -5.99
N GLY A 234 -21.96 -9.33 -5.30
CA GLY A 234 -21.58 -9.57 -3.91
C GLY A 234 -20.49 -10.63 -3.71
N ASP A 235 -19.95 -11.22 -4.79
CA ASP A 235 -18.77 -12.10 -4.73
C ASP A 235 -17.58 -11.33 -4.14
N LEU A 236 -16.82 -12.01 -3.28
CA LEU A 236 -15.57 -11.49 -2.72
C LEU A 236 -14.39 -11.86 -3.62
N PHE A 237 -13.47 -10.93 -3.82
CA PHE A 237 -12.19 -11.17 -4.48
C PHE A 237 -11.08 -10.87 -3.49
N PHE A 238 -10.15 -11.79 -3.31
CA PHE A 238 -9.09 -11.66 -2.32
C PHE A 238 -7.76 -12.21 -2.83
N THR A 239 -6.67 -11.71 -2.24
CA THR A 239 -5.30 -12.06 -2.57
C THR A 239 -4.68 -12.99 -1.51
N ASP A 240 -3.83 -13.92 -1.94
CA ASP A 240 -3.22 -14.97 -1.12
C ASP A 240 -1.69 -15.03 -1.32
N PRO A 241 -0.93 -14.03 -0.84
CA PRO A 241 0.54 -14.04 -0.81
C PRO A 241 1.10 -14.83 0.41
N ASP A 242 2.42 -14.90 0.55
CA ASP A 242 3.08 -15.69 1.62
C ASP A 242 3.48 -14.88 2.87
N TYR A 243 3.03 -13.62 2.97
CA TYR A 243 3.50 -12.68 3.99
C TYR A 243 3.42 -13.15 5.45
N PRO A 244 2.37 -13.84 5.94
CA PRO A 244 2.30 -14.30 7.32
C PRO A 244 3.50 -15.17 7.69
N TRP A 245 3.93 -16.03 6.77
CA TRP A 245 5.09 -16.89 6.93
C TRP A 245 6.39 -16.08 6.97
N PHE A 246 6.60 -15.18 6.01
CA PHE A 246 7.77 -14.29 5.98
C PHE A 246 7.85 -13.37 7.22
N ASN A 247 6.71 -13.06 7.83
CA ASN A 247 6.59 -12.17 8.97
C ASN A 247 6.61 -12.91 10.34
N GLY A 248 6.58 -14.25 10.36
CA GLY A 248 6.51 -15.01 11.61
C GLY A 248 5.16 -14.90 12.33
N ARG A 249 4.06 -14.74 11.59
CA ARG A 249 2.69 -14.55 12.11
C ARG A 249 1.78 -15.78 11.95
N VAL A 250 2.36 -16.89 11.51
CA VAL A 250 1.65 -18.15 11.32
C VAL A 250 2.56 -19.31 11.71
N ASP A 251 1.97 -20.37 12.25
CA ASP A 251 2.65 -21.63 12.63
C ASP A 251 2.61 -22.69 11.52
N THR A 252 1.96 -22.40 10.40
CA THR A 252 1.77 -23.30 9.27
C THR A 252 2.45 -22.74 8.03
N ALA A 253 3.31 -23.53 7.40
CA ALA A 253 3.97 -23.15 6.15
C ALA A 253 2.96 -23.02 5.00
N PRO A 254 3.23 -22.18 3.98
CA PRO A 254 2.39 -22.07 2.78
C PRO A 254 2.04 -23.45 2.18
N GLN A 255 0.77 -23.65 1.87
CA GLN A 255 0.23 -24.92 1.36
C GLN A 255 -0.30 -24.81 -0.07
N LEU A 256 -0.56 -23.57 -0.53
CA LEU A 256 -1.05 -23.27 -1.86
C LEU A 256 -0.01 -22.44 -2.64
N PRO A 257 -0.06 -22.40 -3.96
CA PRO A 257 0.60 -21.35 -4.72
C PRO A 257 0.02 -19.98 -4.35
N THR A 258 0.83 -18.94 -4.41
CA THR A 258 0.30 -17.58 -4.30
C THR A 258 -0.68 -17.30 -5.43
N ALA A 259 -1.81 -16.69 -5.09
CA ALA A 259 -2.87 -16.48 -6.07
C ALA A 259 -3.84 -15.37 -5.67
N THR A 260 -4.69 -14.99 -6.61
CA THR A 260 -5.92 -14.25 -6.36
C THR A 260 -7.10 -15.18 -6.58
N TYR A 261 -8.09 -15.09 -5.70
CA TYR A 261 -9.28 -15.92 -5.72
C TYR A 261 -10.56 -15.09 -5.74
N ARG A 262 -11.63 -15.71 -6.22
CA ARG A 262 -13.01 -15.25 -6.11
C ARG A 262 -13.79 -16.22 -5.25
N PHE A 263 -14.50 -15.72 -4.25
CA PHE A 263 -15.38 -16.49 -3.39
C PHE A 263 -16.83 -16.02 -3.53
N ASN A 264 -17.73 -16.96 -3.81
CA ASN A 264 -19.16 -16.72 -3.83
C ASN A 264 -19.76 -17.11 -2.45
N PRO A 265 -20.14 -16.14 -1.60
CA PRO A 265 -20.61 -16.44 -0.24
C PRO A 265 -21.97 -17.14 -0.18
N THR A 266 -22.74 -17.14 -1.28
CA THR A 266 -24.05 -17.79 -1.35
C THR A 266 -23.92 -19.30 -1.57
N THR A 267 -22.97 -19.71 -2.42
CA THR A 267 -22.77 -21.12 -2.81
C THR A 267 -21.60 -21.78 -2.08
N GLY A 268 -20.69 -20.99 -1.51
CA GLY A 268 -19.44 -21.47 -0.92
C GLY A 268 -18.33 -21.73 -1.95
N ALA A 269 -18.57 -21.51 -3.24
CA ALA A 269 -17.61 -21.84 -4.29
C ALA A 269 -16.44 -20.83 -4.34
N VAL A 270 -15.22 -21.36 -4.44
CA VAL A 270 -13.98 -20.59 -4.62
C VAL A 270 -13.41 -20.88 -6.01
N PHE A 271 -13.02 -19.83 -6.73
CA PHE A 271 -12.49 -19.89 -8.07
C PHE A 271 -11.13 -19.19 -8.12
N LEU A 272 -10.19 -19.77 -8.86
CA LEU A 272 -8.92 -19.10 -9.17
C LEU A 272 -9.19 -17.91 -10.12
N VAL A 273 -8.53 -16.78 -9.85
CA VAL A 273 -8.58 -15.56 -10.68
C VAL A 273 -7.26 -15.35 -11.43
N ASP A 274 -6.13 -15.40 -10.72
CA ASP A 274 -4.78 -15.29 -11.28
C ASP A 274 -3.79 -15.99 -10.35
N ASP A 275 -2.85 -16.76 -10.90
CA ASP A 275 -1.76 -17.45 -10.21
C ASP A 275 -0.38 -17.01 -10.76
N THR A 276 -0.33 -15.85 -11.43
CA THR A 276 0.88 -15.38 -12.14
C THR A 276 1.48 -14.12 -11.53
N ILE A 277 0.82 -13.52 -10.54
CA ILE A 277 1.37 -12.49 -9.64
C ILE A 277 2.09 -13.20 -8.50
N GLU A 278 3.36 -12.86 -8.24
CA GLU A 278 4.23 -13.55 -7.29
C GLU A 278 3.80 -13.31 -5.85
N GLN A 279 3.54 -12.05 -5.47
CA GLN A 279 2.98 -11.69 -4.17
C GLN A 279 1.81 -10.71 -4.41
N PRO A 280 0.58 -11.20 -4.66
CA PRO A 280 -0.57 -10.34 -4.85
C PRO A 280 -0.99 -9.70 -3.53
N ASN A 281 -1.32 -8.41 -3.54
CA ASN A 281 -1.64 -7.66 -2.32
C ASN A 281 -2.94 -6.84 -2.50
N GLY A 282 -2.87 -5.52 -2.66
CA GLY A 282 -4.02 -4.64 -2.82
C GLY A 282 -4.87 -4.96 -4.03
N ILE A 283 -6.20 -4.95 -3.86
CA ILE A 283 -7.17 -5.33 -4.90
C ILE A 283 -8.38 -4.38 -4.94
N ALA A 284 -8.76 -3.91 -6.13
CA ALA A 284 -10.00 -3.13 -6.29
C ALA A 284 -10.54 -3.12 -7.73
N PHE A 285 -11.84 -2.89 -7.86
CA PHE A 285 -12.51 -2.69 -9.14
C PHE A 285 -12.57 -1.20 -9.54
N SER A 286 -12.57 -0.96 -10.86
CA SER A 286 -12.98 0.33 -11.43
C SER A 286 -14.43 0.67 -11.06
N PRO A 287 -14.84 1.95 -11.08
CA PRO A 287 -16.20 2.34 -10.70
C PRO A 287 -17.31 1.70 -11.54
N ASP A 288 -17.01 1.35 -12.79
CA ASP A 288 -17.92 0.65 -13.69
C ASP A 288 -17.83 -0.88 -13.61
N GLY A 289 -16.93 -1.41 -12.77
CA GLY A 289 -16.73 -2.84 -12.54
C GLY A 289 -16.16 -3.60 -13.73
N LYS A 290 -15.58 -2.91 -14.72
CA LYS A 290 -15.02 -3.55 -15.93
C LYS A 290 -13.52 -3.82 -15.86
N THR A 291 -12.82 -3.20 -14.91
CA THR A 291 -11.39 -3.43 -14.69
C THR A 291 -11.16 -3.86 -13.25
N LEU A 292 -10.37 -4.92 -13.06
CA LEU A 292 -9.83 -5.32 -11.77
C LEU A 292 -8.36 -4.92 -11.71
N TYR A 293 -7.96 -4.25 -10.64
CA TYR A 293 -6.57 -3.89 -10.37
C TYR A 293 -6.03 -4.72 -9.22
N ILE A 294 -4.82 -5.25 -9.37
CA ILE A 294 -4.12 -6.03 -8.34
C ILE A 294 -2.69 -5.51 -8.23
N THR A 295 -2.24 -5.21 -7.02
CA THR A 295 -0.84 -4.87 -6.76
C THR A 295 0.02 -6.12 -6.63
N GLU A 296 1.25 -5.99 -7.10
CA GLU A 296 2.29 -7.00 -7.08
C GLU A 296 3.45 -6.47 -6.25
N THR A 297 3.77 -7.20 -5.18
CA THR A 297 4.74 -6.80 -4.17
C THR A 297 5.92 -7.77 -4.03
N GLY A 298 6.18 -8.59 -5.06
CA GLY A 298 7.27 -9.59 -5.14
C GLY A 298 8.70 -9.03 -5.07
N ALA A 299 8.89 -7.71 -4.97
CA ALA A 299 10.15 -7.13 -4.51
C ALA A 299 10.43 -7.45 -3.04
N LEU A 300 9.41 -7.81 -2.26
CA LEU A 300 9.51 -8.27 -0.87
C LEU A 300 9.13 -9.75 -0.78
N THR A 301 10.11 -10.63 -0.53
CA THR A 301 9.92 -12.10 -0.49
C THR A 301 10.67 -12.74 0.67
N GLY A 302 10.52 -14.04 0.86
CA GLY A 302 11.19 -14.85 1.88
C GLY A 302 11.30 -16.31 1.48
N SER A 303 11.90 -17.14 2.33
CA SER A 303 11.93 -18.59 2.17
C SER A 303 10.59 -19.18 2.60
N ILE A 304 10.00 -20.02 1.74
CA ILE A 304 8.83 -20.84 2.08
C ILE A 304 9.20 -22.24 2.58
N ASP A 305 10.50 -22.59 2.59
CA ASP A 305 10.97 -23.90 3.03
C ASP A 305 10.68 -24.11 4.52
N PRO A 306 9.83 -25.10 4.91
CA PRO A 306 9.54 -25.39 6.30
C PRO A 306 10.78 -25.75 7.13
N ALA A 307 11.84 -26.28 6.51
CA ALA A 307 13.10 -26.58 7.19
C ALA A 307 13.89 -25.32 7.58
N VAL A 308 13.67 -24.19 6.89
CA VAL A 308 14.24 -22.88 7.27
C VAL A 308 13.40 -22.22 8.37
N GLY A 309 12.09 -22.47 8.37
CA GLY A 309 11.14 -21.85 9.28
C GLY A 309 10.66 -20.46 8.85
N PRO A 310 9.71 -19.87 9.59
CA PRO A 310 9.14 -18.58 9.25
C PRO A 310 10.09 -17.42 9.59
N GLY A 311 9.71 -16.19 9.20
CA GLY A 311 10.41 -14.97 9.61
C GLY A 311 11.59 -14.57 8.71
N THR A 312 11.71 -15.17 7.53
CA THR A 312 12.74 -14.80 6.54
C THR A 312 12.21 -13.75 5.57
N LYS A 313 12.95 -12.65 5.39
CA LYS A 313 12.59 -11.59 4.44
C LYS A 313 13.79 -11.08 3.67
N HIS A 314 13.54 -10.71 2.43
CA HIS A 314 14.48 -10.08 1.52
C HIS A 314 13.76 -8.99 0.74
N TYR A 315 14.47 -7.90 0.43
CA TYR A 315 13.99 -6.87 -0.46
C TYR A 315 14.91 -6.78 -1.68
N ASN A 316 14.35 -7.00 -2.86
CA ASN A 316 15.02 -6.84 -4.14
C ASN A 316 14.48 -5.59 -4.84
N THR A 317 15.28 -4.52 -4.88
CA THR A 317 14.89 -3.26 -5.52
C THR A 317 14.53 -3.37 -7.02
N THR A 318 15.02 -4.43 -7.68
CA THR A 318 14.74 -4.72 -9.09
C THR A 318 13.62 -5.74 -9.28
N GLY A 319 13.06 -6.24 -8.18
CA GLY A 319 11.94 -7.18 -8.17
C GLY A 319 10.63 -6.54 -8.59
N ARG A 320 9.58 -7.37 -8.66
CA ARG A 320 8.25 -6.96 -9.13
C ARG A 320 7.60 -6.03 -8.09
N ARG A 321 7.18 -4.84 -8.53
CA ARG A 321 6.60 -3.78 -7.69
C ARG A 321 5.59 -2.95 -8.48
N SER A 322 4.65 -3.66 -9.09
CA SER A 322 3.78 -3.14 -10.15
C SER A 322 2.31 -3.25 -9.76
N ILE A 323 1.45 -2.56 -10.50
CA ILE A 323 0.02 -2.81 -10.53
C ILE A 323 -0.27 -3.47 -11.87
N TYR A 324 -1.11 -4.50 -11.85
CA TYR A 324 -1.68 -5.11 -13.06
C TYR A 324 -3.16 -4.82 -13.15
N ALA A 325 -3.64 -4.63 -14.38
CA ALA A 325 -5.06 -4.49 -14.69
C ALA A 325 -5.55 -5.72 -15.45
N PHE A 326 -6.83 -6.05 -15.24
CA PHE A 326 -7.51 -7.17 -15.88
C PHE A 326 -8.88 -6.73 -16.36
N ASP A 327 -9.35 -7.29 -17.47
CA ASP A 327 -10.71 -7.10 -17.95
C ASP A 327 -11.66 -8.00 -17.18
N VAL A 328 -12.79 -7.43 -16.76
CA VAL A 328 -13.86 -8.09 -16.02
C VAL A 328 -15.07 -8.24 -16.94
N ALA A 329 -15.49 -9.49 -17.16
CA ALA A 329 -16.63 -9.84 -18.00
C ALA A 329 -17.55 -10.84 -17.29
N ASN A 330 -18.71 -11.12 -17.91
CA ASN A 330 -19.71 -12.07 -17.42
C ASN A 330 -20.08 -11.85 -15.95
N ASN A 331 -20.38 -10.59 -15.60
CA ASN A 331 -20.77 -10.21 -14.25
C ASN A 331 -19.75 -10.67 -13.18
N GLY A 332 -18.46 -10.38 -13.42
CA GLY A 332 -17.38 -10.69 -12.47
C GLY A 332 -16.84 -12.11 -12.58
N THR A 333 -17.52 -13.02 -13.28
CA THR A 333 -17.11 -14.44 -13.32
C THR A 333 -15.96 -14.72 -14.27
N ARG A 334 -15.62 -13.80 -15.18
CA ARG A 334 -14.53 -13.95 -16.13
C ARG A 334 -13.54 -12.80 -16.00
N ILE A 335 -12.33 -13.11 -15.53
CA ILE A 335 -11.19 -12.21 -15.45
C ILE A 335 -10.18 -12.59 -16.54
N SER A 336 -9.70 -11.62 -17.31
CA SER A 336 -8.80 -11.90 -18.46
C SER A 336 -7.92 -10.70 -18.81
N ASN A 337 -7.02 -10.85 -19.79
CA ASN A 337 -6.21 -9.77 -20.34
C ASN A 337 -5.36 -9.02 -19.29
N LYS A 338 -4.63 -9.78 -18.47
CA LYS A 338 -3.61 -9.25 -17.56
C LYS A 338 -2.67 -8.34 -18.34
N ARG A 339 -2.50 -7.10 -17.88
CA ARG A 339 -1.61 -6.11 -18.49
C ARG A 339 -0.92 -5.29 -17.42
N ALA A 340 0.35 -4.95 -17.65
CA ALA A 340 1.06 -4.00 -16.81
C ALA A 340 0.32 -2.66 -16.83
N PHE A 341 0.11 -2.08 -15.66
CA PHE A 341 -0.63 -0.83 -15.52
C PHE A 341 0.26 0.27 -14.94
N TYR A 342 0.93 0.01 -13.83
CA TYR A 342 1.81 0.98 -13.18
C TYR A 342 3.03 0.29 -12.56
N LEU A 343 4.17 0.96 -12.54
CA LEU A 343 5.34 0.57 -11.77
C LEU A 343 5.48 1.59 -10.65
N ALA A 344 5.43 1.13 -9.39
CA ALA A 344 5.51 2.03 -8.24
C ALA A 344 6.74 2.94 -8.36
N GLN A 345 6.59 4.21 -8.05
CA GLN A 345 7.72 5.14 -8.08
C GLN A 345 8.73 4.78 -6.97
N ASP A 346 8.20 4.41 -5.80
CA ASP A 346 8.97 4.16 -4.57
C ASP A 346 8.50 2.85 -3.91
N TYR A 347 9.41 2.19 -3.18
CA TYR A 347 9.18 0.92 -2.46
C TYR A 347 8.31 -0.09 -3.25
N ILE A 348 7.22 -0.60 -2.65
CA ILE A 348 6.23 -1.50 -3.25
C ILE A 348 4.82 -0.89 -3.21
N PRO A 349 3.94 -1.17 -4.20
CA PRO A 349 2.54 -0.79 -4.15
C PRO A 349 1.76 -1.76 -3.24
N ASP A 350 1.32 -1.30 -2.08
CA ASP A 350 0.68 -2.14 -1.05
C ASP A 350 -0.86 -2.14 -1.23
N GLY A 351 -1.62 -1.69 -0.23
CA GLY A 351 -3.06 -1.49 -0.33
C GLY A 351 -3.46 -0.55 -1.48
N LEU A 352 -4.57 -0.90 -2.15
CA LEU A 352 -5.08 -0.22 -3.35
C LEU A 352 -6.57 0.08 -3.23
N LYS A 353 -7.00 1.24 -3.72
CA LYS A 353 -8.42 1.61 -3.92
C LYS A 353 -8.55 2.43 -5.20
N VAL A 354 -9.76 2.47 -5.77
CA VAL A 354 -10.06 3.31 -6.94
C VAL A 354 -11.06 4.39 -6.53
N SER A 355 -10.84 5.63 -6.96
CA SER A 355 -11.73 6.75 -6.68
C SER A 355 -12.98 6.72 -7.57
N ARG A 356 -14.00 7.52 -7.23
CA ARG A 356 -15.21 7.66 -8.06
C ARG A 356 -14.89 8.24 -9.44
N GLU A 357 -13.87 9.08 -9.53
CA GLU A 357 -13.37 9.66 -10.78
C GLU A 357 -12.61 8.65 -11.66
N GLY A 358 -12.40 7.41 -11.19
CA GLY A 358 -11.66 6.38 -11.92
C GLY A 358 -10.15 6.40 -11.70
N LEU A 359 -9.66 7.21 -10.76
CA LEU A 359 -8.24 7.24 -10.39
C LEU A 359 -7.88 6.00 -9.58
N VAL A 360 -6.76 5.37 -9.89
CA VAL A 360 -6.19 4.27 -9.11
C VAL A 360 -5.24 4.86 -8.07
N LEU A 361 -5.46 4.52 -6.80
CA LEU A 361 -4.63 4.98 -5.69
C LEU A 361 -3.93 3.77 -5.08
N THR A 362 -2.66 3.90 -4.73
CA THR A 362 -1.91 2.84 -4.03
C THR A 362 -1.01 3.42 -2.95
N ALA A 363 -0.97 2.76 -1.80
CA ALA A 363 0.06 3.00 -0.79
C ALA A 363 1.42 2.59 -1.36
N SER A 364 2.46 3.38 -1.13
CA SER A 364 3.80 3.13 -1.68
C SER A 364 4.88 3.79 -0.83
N GLY A 365 5.45 2.99 0.09
CA GLY A 365 6.49 3.42 1.02
C GLY A 365 6.02 4.58 1.90
N HIS A 366 6.76 5.68 1.88
CA HIS A 366 6.41 6.91 2.60
C HIS A 366 5.41 7.81 1.86
N GLY A 367 4.37 7.22 1.28
CA GLY A 367 3.40 7.99 0.52
C GLY A 367 2.29 7.20 -0.14
N LEU A 368 1.55 7.91 -0.97
CA LEU A 368 0.42 7.42 -1.74
C LEU A 368 0.53 7.97 -3.16
N ASP A 369 0.46 7.08 -4.15
CA ASP A 369 0.46 7.44 -5.56
C ASP A 369 -0.99 7.51 -6.09
N VAL A 370 -1.28 8.56 -6.87
CA VAL A 370 -2.56 8.77 -7.56
C VAL A 370 -2.32 8.68 -9.06
N ILE A 371 -2.94 7.69 -9.68
CA ILE A 371 -2.67 7.26 -11.06
C ILE A 371 -3.98 7.36 -11.86
N ASP A 372 -3.91 7.82 -13.11
CA ASP A 372 -5.08 7.81 -13.98
C ASP A 372 -5.43 6.41 -14.51
N ASP A 373 -6.52 6.30 -15.26
CA ASP A 373 -7.02 5.06 -15.85
C ASP A 373 -6.13 4.47 -16.96
N MET A 374 -5.06 5.16 -17.32
CA MET A 374 -4.06 4.76 -18.31
C MET A 374 -2.73 4.34 -17.67
N GLY A 375 -2.60 4.45 -16.34
CA GLY A 375 -1.37 4.10 -15.62
C GLY A 375 -0.39 5.27 -15.45
N GLN A 376 -0.79 6.51 -15.73
CA GLN A 376 0.04 7.69 -15.58
C GLN A 376 -0.04 8.24 -14.15
N LEU A 377 1.12 8.40 -13.50
CA LEU A 377 1.20 9.07 -12.20
C LEU A 377 0.84 10.56 -12.33
N LEU A 378 -0.14 11.00 -11.55
CA LEU A 378 -0.62 12.39 -11.52
C LEU A 378 -0.12 13.14 -10.29
N ILE A 379 -0.26 12.52 -9.11
CA ILE A 379 0.05 13.10 -7.81
C ILE A 379 0.71 12.04 -6.94
N ARG A 380 1.72 12.43 -6.16
CA ARG A 380 2.19 11.68 -4.99
C ARG A 380 1.94 12.48 -3.73
N VAL A 381 1.25 11.89 -2.76
CA VAL A 381 1.19 12.41 -1.39
C VAL A 381 2.39 11.86 -0.62
N GLN A 382 3.25 12.74 -0.14
CA GLN A 382 4.41 12.38 0.67
C GLN A 382 4.11 12.55 2.15
N VAL A 383 4.42 11.52 2.93
CA VAL A 383 4.22 11.51 4.38
C VAL A 383 5.53 11.15 5.10
N ASN A 384 5.49 11.13 6.44
CA ASN A 384 6.63 10.89 7.32
C ASN A 384 6.58 9.52 8.03
N HIS A 385 5.70 8.63 7.59
CA HIS A 385 5.55 7.27 8.08
C HIS A 385 5.33 6.32 6.90
N THR A 386 5.48 5.01 7.09
CA THR A 386 5.14 4.06 6.03
C THR A 386 3.63 3.98 5.90
N VAL A 387 3.12 3.99 4.67
CA VAL A 387 1.71 3.76 4.36
C VAL A 387 1.58 2.34 3.82
N SER A 388 0.72 1.54 4.46
CA SER A 388 0.39 0.18 4.04
C SER A 388 -0.98 0.16 3.37
N ASN A 389 -1.97 0.87 3.93
CA ASN A 389 -3.30 0.95 3.34
C ASN A 389 -3.97 2.29 3.67
N PHE A 390 -5.19 2.47 3.17
CA PHE A 390 -5.95 3.71 3.33
C PHE A 390 -7.46 3.53 3.07
N ALA A 391 -8.26 4.45 3.61
CA ALA A 391 -9.70 4.49 3.39
C ALA A 391 -10.26 5.91 3.25
N PHE A 392 -11.21 6.07 2.34
CA PHE A 392 -12.03 7.28 2.23
C PHE A 392 -13.10 7.29 3.33
N THR A 393 -13.31 8.46 3.94
CA THR A 393 -14.25 8.68 5.05
C THR A 393 -15.00 10.00 4.88
N GLY A 394 -15.99 10.22 5.74
CA GLY A 394 -16.81 11.43 5.75
C GLY A 394 -18.04 11.29 4.85
N PRO A 395 -19.04 12.18 5.03
CA PRO A 395 -20.30 12.11 4.30
C PRO A 395 -20.15 12.34 2.79
N ASP A 396 -19.08 13.02 2.36
CA ASP A 396 -18.75 13.28 0.97
C ASP A 396 -17.67 12.35 0.42
N LEU A 397 -17.11 11.45 1.25
CA LEU A 397 -15.99 10.57 0.93
C LEU A 397 -14.76 11.32 0.37
N LYS A 398 -14.50 12.56 0.79
CA LYS A 398 -13.32 13.35 0.37
C LYS A 398 -12.18 13.40 1.39
N SER A 399 -12.37 12.83 2.57
CA SER A 399 -11.31 12.69 3.57
C SER A 399 -10.63 11.33 3.43
N LEU A 400 -9.36 11.29 3.03
CA LEU A 400 -8.60 10.05 2.95
C LEU A 400 -7.77 9.85 4.22
N TRP A 401 -7.85 8.69 4.85
CA TRP A 401 -7.02 8.31 5.98
C TRP A 401 -5.97 7.30 5.53
N LEU A 402 -4.72 7.55 5.90
CA LEU A 402 -3.55 6.73 5.59
C LEU A 402 -3.05 6.08 6.88
N MET A 403 -2.72 4.80 6.84
CA MET A 403 -2.18 4.08 8.00
C MET A 403 -1.06 3.13 7.58
N GLY A 404 -0.16 2.86 8.52
CA GLY A 404 0.93 1.91 8.40
C GLY A 404 1.85 2.05 9.60
N ASN A 405 3.08 1.57 9.51
CA ASN A 405 4.01 1.64 10.63
C ASN A 405 4.25 3.09 11.08
N LYS A 406 4.18 3.32 12.40
CA LYS A 406 4.50 4.60 13.08
C LYS A 406 3.50 5.75 12.94
N GLY A 407 2.47 5.64 12.09
CA GLY A 407 1.57 6.78 11.90
C GLY A 407 0.23 6.48 11.26
N ILE A 408 -0.77 7.24 11.73
CA ILE A 408 -2.04 7.46 11.04
C ILE A 408 -2.09 8.93 10.64
N SER A 409 -2.36 9.20 9.37
CA SER A 409 -2.51 10.55 8.85
C SER A 409 -3.78 10.71 8.02
N ARG A 410 -4.14 11.96 7.72
CA ARG A 410 -5.34 12.32 6.98
C ARG A 410 -5.00 13.31 5.87
N VAL A 411 -5.57 13.08 4.69
CA VAL A 411 -5.49 13.95 3.52
C VAL A 411 -6.86 14.56 3.25
N GLN A 412 -6.87 15.86 3.00
CA GLN A 412 -7.99 16.62 2.47
C GLN A 412 -7.63 17.07 1.05
N TRP A 413 -8.52 16.83 0.11
CA TRP A 413 -8.33 17.09 -1.32
C TRP A 413 -9.68 17.06 -2.05
N ASN A 414 -9.66 17.06 -3.38
CA ASN A 414 -10.86 17.05 -4.21
C ASN A 414 -11.15 15.70 -4.89
N ILE A 415 -10.43 14.63 -4.53
CA ILE A 415 -10.70 13.26 -5.00
C ILE A 415 -11.77 12.61 -4.12
N THR A 416 -12.75 11.93 -4.75
CA THR A 416 -13.88 11.32 -4.05
C THR A 416 -13.74 9.80 -3.99
N GLY A 417 -13.92 9.20 -2.82
CA GLY A 417 -13.99 7.75 -2.67
C GLY A 417 -15.18 7.12 -3.39
N GLN A 418 -15.06 5.84 -3.73
CA GLN A 418 -16.20 5.06 -4.20
C GLN A 418 -17.19 4.80 -3.06
N VAL A 419 -18.48 4.84 -3.37
CA VAL A 419 -19.53 4.41 -2.44
C VAL A 419 -19.54 2.89 -2.40
N SER A 420 -19.37 2.31 -1.22
CA SER A 420 -19.73 0.91 -0.97
C SER A 420 -21.21 0.74 -1.26
N LYS A 421 -21.55 0.18 -2.42
CA LYS A 421 -22.95 -0.12 -2.80
C LYS A 421 -23.51 -1.28 -2.00
#